data_AF-A0A432F0S7-F1
#
_entry.id   AF-A0A432F0S7-F1
#
_cell.length_a   1.000
_cell.length_b   1.000
_cell.length_c   1.000
_cell.angle_alpha   90.00
_cell.angle_beta   90.00
_cell.angle_gamma   90.00
#
_symmetry.space_group_name_H-M   'P 1'
#
loop_
_entity.id
_entity.type
_entity.pdbx_description
1 polymer ?
#
loop_
_entity_poly.entity_id
_entity_poly.type
_entity_poly.pdbx_seq_one_letter_code
_entity_poly.pdbx_strand_id
1 'polypeptide(L)'
;MKPETAEKLLVWILRGAGVVCVLAIVPMLMPIAWAQAAHAAIGLGELSGEQVVEYLVRGMSAMCALYGGLLLLLASDVHRYRRVITYQAVAILTAATCGTIIMYRLPNLGKYILIDGASCWLYCVPTLWLQTRLKKE
;
A
#
# COMPACT_ATOMS: atom_id res chain seq x y z
N MET A 1 -14.55 15.67 -16.32
CA MET A 1 -15.12 15.02 -15.12
C MET A 1 -15.59 16.11 -14.18
N LYS A 2 -16.81 16.01 -13.66
CA LYS A 2 -17.35 16.98 -12.70
C LYS A 2 -16.62 16.86 -11.35
N PRO A 3 -16.45 17.95 -10.58
CA PRO A 3 -15.72 17.94 -9.30
C PRO A 3 -16.31 16.92 -8.31
N GLU A 4 -17.65 16.84 -8.24
CA GLU A 4 -18.39 15.82 -7.47
C GLU A 4 -18.03 14.37 -7.83
N THR A 5 -17.74 14.08 -9.10
CA THR A 5 -17.36 12.74 -9.55
C THR A 5 -15.90 12.44 -9.20
N ALA A 6 -15.03 13.46 -9.29
CA ALA A 6 -13.62 13.35 -8.91
C ALA A 6 -13.46 13.04 -7.42
N GLU A 7 -14.25 13.73 -6.60
CA GLU A 7 -14.29 13.54 -5.16
C GLU A 7 -14.75 12.14 -4.78
N LYS A 8 -15.91 11.70 -5.33
CA LYS A 8 -16.44 10.35 -5.09
C LYS A 8 -15.42 9.28 -5.48
N LEU A 9 -14.78 9.42 -6.65
CA LEU A 9 -13.78 8.46 -7.10
C LEU A 9 -12.55 8.43 -6.16
N LEU A 10 -12.08 9.59 -5.71
CA LEU A 10 -10.97 9.67 -4.76
C LEU A 10 -11.31 8.99 -3.42
N VAL A 11 -12.52 9.23 -2.90
CA VAL A 11 -13.03 8.57 -1.69
C VAL A 11 -13.07 7.05 -1.89
N TRP A 12 -13.56 6.56 -3.02
CA TRP A 12 -13.62 5.14 -3.32
C TRP A 12 -12.23 4.49 -3.41
N ILE A 13 -11.25 5.17 -4.04
CA ILE A 13 -9.87 4.70 -4.10
C ILE A 13 -9.27 4.59 -2.69
N LEU A 14 -9.42 5.64 -1.88
CA LEU A 14 -8.91 5.66 -0.50
C LEU A 14 -9.59 4.61 0.38
N ARG A 15 -10.91 4.43 0.25
CA ARG A 15 -11.64 3.39 0.99
C ARG A 15 -11.24 1.99 0.56
N GLY A 16 -11.17 1.73 -0.74
CA GLY A 16 -10.79 0.43 -1.26
C GLY A 16 -9.38 0.03 -0.79
N ALA A 17 -8.40 0.93 -0.99
CA ALA A 17 -7.04 0.71 -0.51
C ALA A 17 -7.00 0.58 1.02
N GLY A 18 -7.72 1.43 1.75
CA GLY A 18 -7.80 1.39 3.21
C GLY A 18 -8.35 0.07 3.75
N VAL A 19 -9.46 -0.43 3.19
CA VAL A 19 -10.04 -1.73 3.58
C VAL A 19 -9.05 -2.86 3.34
N VAL A 20 -8.45 -2.92 2.15
CA VAL A 20 -7.45 -3.96 1.81
C VAL A 20 -6.28 -3.93 2.79
N CYS A 21 -5.77 -2.74 3.12
CA CYS A 21 -4.69 -2.57 4.08
C CYS A 21 -5.10 -2.96 5.51
N VAL A 22 -6.31 -2.62 5.98
CA VAL A 22 -6.80 -3.02 7.32
C VAL A 22 -6.91 -4.53 7.45
N LEU A 23 -7.24 -5.25 6.38
CA LEU A 23 -7.26 -6.72 6.39
C LEU A 23 -5.88 -7.33 6.69
N ALA A 24 -4.79 -6.56 6.60
CA ALA A 24 -3.46 -6.98 7.06
C ALA A 24 -3.39 -7.22 8.59
N ILE A 25 -4.43 -6.88 9.36
CA ILE A 25 -4.52 -7.31 10.76
C ILE A 25 -4.61 -8.84 10.89
N VAL A 26 -5.15 -9.53 9.88
CA VAL A 26 -5.20 -11.00 9.86
C VAL A 26 -3.80 -11.60 9.80
N PRO A 27 -2.93 -11.25 8.83
CA PRO A 27 -1.55 -11.75 8.81
C PRO A 27 -0.70 -11.31 9.99
N MET A 28 -1.05 -10.22 10.67
CA MET A 28 -0.40 -9.82 11.93
C MET A 28 -0.67 -10.83 13.07
N LEU A 29 -1.88 -11.37 13.16
CA LEU A 29 -2.31 -12.25 14.25
C LEU A 29 -2.17 -13.74 13.92
N MET A 30 -2.03 -14.09 12.65
CA MET A 30 -2.00 -15.49 12.23
C MET A 30 -0.68 -16.20 12.61
N PRO A 31 -0.70 -17.54 12.72
CA PRO A 31 0.50 -18.34 12.93
C PRO A 31 1.50 -18.20 11.76
N ILE A 32 2.81 -18.24 12.07
CA ILE A 32 3.87 -18.14 11.05
C ILE A 32 3.76 -19.25 9.99
N ALA A 33 3.18 -20.40 10.33
CA ALA A 33 2.93 -21.51 9.41
C ALA A 33 2.09 -21.09 8.18
N TRP A 34 1.20 -20.12 8.31
CA TRP A 34 0.40 -19.61 7.17
C TRP A 34 1.24 -18.72 6.26
N ALA A 35 2.14 -17.91 6.83
CA ALA A 35 3.11 -17.14 6.06
C ALA A 35 4.10 -18.07 5.34
N GLN A 36 4.52 -19.16 5.99
CA GLN A 36 5.34 -20.21 5.36
C GLN A 36 4.61 -20.85 4.17
N ALA A 37 3.34 -21.23 4.35
CA ALA A 37 2.54 -21.81 3.27
C ALA A 37 2.36 -20.83 2.09
N ALA A 38 2.14 -19.54 2.38
CA ALA A 38 2.07 -18.51 1.35
C ALA A 38 3.41 -18.35 0.61
N HIS A 39 4.53 -18.31 1.34
CA HIS A 39 5.89 -18.19 0.79
C HIS A 39 6.27 -19.38 -0.11
N ALA A 40 5.87 -20.59 0.29
CA ALA A 40 6.00 -21.78 -0.53
C ALA A 40 5.11 -21.73 -1.79
N ALA A 41 3.86 -21.29 -1.66
CA ALA A 41 2.90 -21.19 -2.77
C ALA A 41 3.36 -20.20 -3.87
N ILE A 42 4.06 -19.13 -3.48
CA ILE A 42 4.63 -18.14 -4.41
C ILE A 42 6.03 -18.54 -4.93
N GLY A 43 6.50 -19.75 -4.61
CA GLY A 43 7.75 -20.30 -5.11
C GLY A 43 9.01 -19.61 -4.58
N LEU A 44 8.92 -18.92 -3.45
CA LEU A 44 10.07 -18.27 -2.80
C LEU A 44 10.83 -19.21 -1.84
N GLY A 45 10.36 -20.44 -1.67
CA GLY A 45 11.00 -21.47 -0.83
C GLY A 45 10.52 -21.44 0.63
N GLU A 46 11.33 -21.95 1.54
CA GLU A 46 11.06 -21.86 2.98
C GLU A 46 11.35 -20.43 3.47
N LEU A 47 10.42 -19.86 4.23
CA LEU A 47 10.66 -18.60 4.91
C LEU A 47 11.60 -18.89 6.09
N SER A 48 12.67 -18.12 6.25
CA SER A 48 13.69 -18.40 7.27
C SER A 48 13.07 -18.48 8.67
N GLY A 49 13.41 -19.53 9.44
CA GLY A 49 12.92 -19.74 10.81
C GLY A 49 13.51 -18.79 11.86
N GLU A 50 14.16 -17.71 11.45
CA GLU A 50 14.74 -16.73 12.35
C GLU A 50 13.66 -15.84 12.99
N GLN A 51 13.78 -15.59 14.29
CA GLN A 51 12.83 -14.77 15.06
C GLN A 51 12.68 -13.35 14.49
N VAL A 52 13.74 -12.83 13.87
CA VAL A 52 13.73 -11.51 13.20
C VAL A 52 12.72 -11.48 12.05
N VAL A 53 12.62 -12.56 11.27
CA VAL A 53 11.71 -12.61 10.12
C VAL A 53 10.26 -12.72 10.56
N GLU A 54 9.97 -13.49 11.60
CA GLU A 54 8.64 -13.52 12.21
C GLU A 54 8.23 -12.13 12.73
N TYR A 55 9.14 -11.44 13.42
CA TYR A 55 8.91 -10.07 13.89
C TYR A 55 8.64 -9.12 12.73
N LEU A 56 9.43 -9.16 11.66
CA LEU A 56 9.27 -8.29 10.50
C LEU A 56 7.96 -8.55 9.77
N VAL A 57 7.56 -9.81 9.55
CA VAL A 57 6.30 -10.14 8.89
C VAL A 57 5.10 -9.60 9.68
N ARG A 58 5.10 -9.78 11.01
CA ARG A 58 4.03 -9.25 11.87
C ARG A 58 4.06 -7.73 11.96
N GLY A 59 5.25 -7.13 12.10
CA GLY A 59 5.43 -5.69 12.18
C GLY A 59 4.98 -4.99 10.90
N MET A 60 5.35 -5.52 9.73
CA MET A 60 4.89 -5.01 8.43
C MET A 60 3.37 -5.11 8.30
N SER A 61 2.79 -6.23 8.70
CA SER A 61 1.33 -6.42 8.70
C SER A 61 0.61 -5.41 9.59
N ALA A 62 1.14 -5.15 10.79
CA ALA A 62 0.63 -4.13 11.71
C ALA A 62 0.71 -2.72 11.11
N MET A 63 1.84 -2.37 10.49
CA MET A 63 2.02 -1.08 9.81
C MET A 63 1.05 -0.91 8.64
N CYS A 64 0.83 -1.96 7.84
CA CYS A 64 -0.17 -1.96 6.78
C CYS A 64 -1.57 -1.74 7.35
N ALA A 65 -1.94 -2.41 8.43
CA ALA A 65 -3.25 -2.25 9.05
C ALA A 65 -3.48 -0.82 9.58
N LEU A 66 -2.47 -0.26 10.27
CA LEU A 66 -2.50 1.13 10.74
C LEU A 66 -2.61 2.13 9.58
N TYR A 67 -1.83 1.92 8.52
CA TYR A 67 -1.90 2.74 7.33
C TYR A 67 -3.28 2.63 6.65
N GLY A 68 -3.87 1.44 6.61
CA GLY A 68 -5.23 1.24 6.12
C GLY A 68 -6.26 2.05 6.93
N GLY A 69 -6.15 2.03 8.26
CA GLY A 69 -6.98 2.86 9.14
C GLY A 69 -6.83 4.36 8.86
N LEU A 70 -5.60 4.82 8.63
CA LEU A 70 -5.33 6.20 8.21
C LEU A 70 -6.03 6.51 6.88
N LEU A 71 -5.95 5.64 5.88
CA LEU A 71 -6.61 5.85 4.58
C LEU A 71 -8.13 5.95 4.71
N LEU A 72 -8.75 5.13 5.57
CA LEU A 72 -10.19 5.22 5.85
C LEU A 72 -10.57 6.55 6.51
N LEU A 73 -9.73 7.06 7.42
CA LEU A 73 -9.91 8.37 8.04
C LEU A 73 -9.78 9.49 7.00
N LEU A 74 -8.77 9.45 6.14
CA LEU A 74 -8.57 10.43 5.07
C LEU A 74 -9.71 10.42 4.06
N ALA A 75 -10.32 9.24 3.83
CA ALA A 75 -11.48 9.09 2.96
C ALA A 75 -12.77 9.71 3.54
N SER A 76 -12.79 10.07 4.82
CA SER A 76 -13.96 10.68 5.46
C SER A 76 -14.12 12.15 5.08
N ASP A 77 -13.02 12.85 4.82
CA ASP A 77 -13.04 14.26 4.39
C ASP A 77 -11.81 14.59 3.52
N VAL A 78 -11.95 14.38 2.21
CA VAL A 78 -10.84 14.55 1.25
C VAL A 78 -10.45 16.01 1.03
N HIS A 79 -11.34 16.96 1.34
CA HIS A 79 -11.06 18.39 1.23
C HIS A 79 -10.21 18.87 2.41
N ARG A 80 -10.60 18.50 3.63
CA ARG A 80 -9.83 18.84 4.84
C ARG A 80 -8.45 18.20 4.84
N TYR A 81 -8.35 16.94 4.42
CA TYR A 81 -7.10 16.18 4.48
C TYR A 81 -6.26 16.21 3.20
N ARG A 82 -6.61 17.09 2.27
CA ARG A 82 -5.99 17.22 0.95
C ARG A 82 -4.46 17.26 0.95
N ARG A 83 -3.85 18.05 1.84
CA ARG A 83 -2.39 18.16 1.93
C ARG A 83 -1.75 16.84 2.35
N VAL A 84 -2.39 16.13 3.29
CA VAL A 84 -1.93 14.82 3.77
C VAL A 84 -2.06 13.78 2.66
N ILE A 85 -3.19 13.77 1.94
CA ILE A 85 -3.42 12.86 0.80
C ILE A 85 -2.38 13.08 -0.32
N THR A 86 -2.04 14.33 -0.61
CA THR A 86 -1.03 14.65 -1.62
C THR A 86 0.36 14.25 -1.15
N TYR A 87 0.72 14.58 0.10
CA TYR A 87 2.01 14.24 0.68
C TYR A 87 2.24 12.72 0.70
N GLN A 88 1.29 11.93 1.22
CA GLN A 88 1.43 10.47 1.25
C GLN A 88 1.57 9.88 -0.16
N ALA A 89 0.82 10.38 -1.14
CA ALA A 89 0.87 9.85 -2.50
C ALA A 89 2.22 10.15 -3.17
N VAL A 90 2.79 11.34 -2.96
CA VAL A 90 4.14 11.65 -3.43
C VAL A 90 5.18 10.81 -2.69
N ALA A 91 5.11 10.73 -1.36
CA ALA A 91 6.06 9.98 -0.55
C ALA A 91 6.10 8.50 -0.94
N ILE A 92 4.94 7.86 -1.12
CA ILE A 92 4.83 6.46 -1.54
C ILE A 92 5.35 6.29 -2.96
N LEU A 93 5.01 7.19 -3.88
CA LEU A 93 5.51 7.12 -5.25
C LEU A 93 7.04 7.23 -5.30
N THR A 94 7.63 8.14 -4.53
CA THR A 94 9.08 8.30 -4.44
C THR A 94 9.76 7.10 -3.77
N ALA A 95 9.21 6.61 -2.66
CA ALA A 95 9.75 5.43 -1.98
C ALA A 95 9.65 4.17 -2.85
N ALA A 96 8.51 3.95 -3.51
CA ALA A 96 8.29 2.80 -4.39
C ALA A 96 9.20 2.83 -5.62
N THR A 97 9.42 4.00 -6.24
CA THR A 97 10.36 4.12 -7.35
C THR A 97 11.78 3.85 -6.93
N CYS A 98 12.25 4.46 -5.83
CA CYS A 98 13.59 4.24 -5.29
C CYS A 98 13.79 2.75 -4.93
N GLY A 99 12.84 2.15 -4.20
CA GLY A 99 12.88 0.75 -3.82
C GLY A 99 12.92 -0.19 -5.02
N THR A 100 12.08 0.06 -6.03
CA THR A 100 12.10 -0.72 -7.28
C THR A 100 13.44 -0.60 -8.00
N ILE A 101 14.00 0.61 -8.13
CA ILE A 101 15.29 0.83 -8.79
C ILE A 101 16.45 0.12 -8.07
N ILE A 102 16.43 0.09 -6.74
CA ILE A 102 17.49 -0.58 -5.96
C ILE A 102 17.34 -2.10 -6.03
N MET A 103 16.10 -2.59 -5.89
CA MET A 103 15.85 -3.99 -5.60
C MET A 103 15.41 -4.84 -6.81
N TYR A 104 15.16 -4.25 -7.99
CA TYR A 104 14.75 -5.02 -9.17
C TYR A 104 15.78 -6.07 -9.62
N ARG A 105 17.05 -5.88 -9.23
CA ARG A 105 18.15 -6.80 -9.57
C ARG A 105 18.21 -8.05 -8.69
N LEU A 106 17.39 -8.13 -7.64
CA LEU A 106 17.37 -9.30 -6.76
C LEU A 106 16.86 -10.54 -7.51
N PRO A 107 17.60 -11.66 -7.51
CA PRO A 107 17.14 -12.89 -8.11
C PRO A 107 15.87 -13.38 -7.40
N ASN A 108 14.89 -13.84 -8.18
CA ASN A 108 13.57 -14.34 -7.76
C ASN A 108 12.62 -13.30 -7.11
N LEU A 109 13.11 -12.35 -6.32
CA LEU A 109 12.28 -11.31 -5.69
C LEU A 109 11.98 -10.11 -6.61
N GLY A 110 12.83 -9.83 -7.60
CA GLY A 110 12.68 -8.64 -8.46
C GLY A 110 11.32 -8.55 -9.17
N LYS A 111 10.69 -9.69 -9.50
CA LYS A 111 9.35 -9.73 -10.12
C LYS A 111 8.26 -9.24 -9.17
N TYR A 112 8.31 -9.66 -7.91
CA TYR A 112 7.35 -9.24 -6.88
C TYR A 112 7.50 -7.75 -6.55
N ILE A 113 8.74 -7.28 -6.46
CA ILE A 113 9.04 -5.86 -6.21
C ILE A 113 8.55 -4.97 -7.36
N LEU A 114 8.64 -5.44 -8.61
CA LEU A 114 8.09 -4.73 -9.75
C LEU A 114 6.56 -4.62 -9.69
N ILE A 115 5.88 -5.69 -9.24
CA ILE A 115 4.43 -5.72 -9.03
C ILE A 115 4.04 -4.75 -7.91
N ASP A 116 4.76 -4.77 -6.79
CA ASP A 116 4.54 -3.85 -5.67
C ASP A 116 4.74 -2.39 -6.10
N GLY A 117 5.82 -2.09 -6.83
CA GLY A 117 6.07 -0.78 -7.41
C GLY A 117 4.96 -0.33 -8.37
N ALA A 118 4.53 -1.22 -9.28
CA ALA A 118 3.46 -0.93 -10.22
C ALA A 118 2.11 -0.68 -9.53
N SER A 119 1.80 -1.45 -8.48
CA SER A 119 0.57 -1.26 -7.70
C SER A 119 0.57 0.08 -6.95
N CYS A 120 1.73 0.49 -6.40
CA CYS A 120 1.89 1.79 -5.78
C CYS A 120 1.68 2.93 -6.78
N TRP A 121 2.22 2.80 -8.00
CA TRP A 121 1.98 3.76 -9.07
C TRP A 121 0.51 3.83 -9.49
N LEU A 122 -0.15 2.67 -9.64
CA LEU A 122 -1.56 2.58 -9.99
C LEU A 122 -2.46 3.25 -8.94
N TYR A 123 -2.07 3.24 -7.66
CA TYR A 123 -2.76 3.95 -6.60
C TYR A 123 -2.42 5.45 -6.55
N CYS A 124 -1.13 5.80 -6.60
CA CYS A 124 -0.67 7.18 -6.40
C CYS A 124 -0.97 8.11 -7.57
N VAL A 125 -0.83 7.64 -8.82
CA VAL A 125 -1.03 8.48 -10.01
C VAL A 125 -2.48 8.97 -10.14
N PRO A 126 -3.52 8.12 -10.05
CA PRO A 126 -4.90 8.58 -10.05
C PRO A 126 -5.21 9.47 -8.85
N THR A 127 -4.68 9.15 -7.67
CA THR A 127 -4.88 9.96 -6.44
C THR A 127 -4.37 11.39 -6.64
N LEU A 128 -3.15 11.56 -7.16
CA LEU A 128 -2.57 12.88 -7.44
C LEU A 128 -3.33 13.60 -8.55
N TRP A 129 -3.70 12.88 -9.62
CA TRP A 129 -4.46 13.47 -10.71
C TRP A 129 -5.82 14.00 -10.24
N LEU A 130 -6.57 13.21 -9.45
CA LEU A 130 -7.83 13.63 -8.85
C LEU A 130 -7.65 14.83 -7.91
N GLN A 131 -6.57 14.82 -7.12
CA GLN A 131 -6.21 15.95 -6.25
C GLN A 131 -5.96 17.25 -7.03
N THR A 132 -5.35 17.20 -8.22
CA THR A 132 -5.19 18.43 -9.04
C THR A 132 -6.52 18.97 -9.56
N ARG A 133 -7.51 18.10 -9.83
CA ARG A 133 -8.84 18.50 -10.29
C ARG A 133 -9.65 19.18 -9.19
N LEU A 134 -9.45 18.76 -7.94
CA LEU A 134 -10.00 19.42 -6.75
C LEU A 134 -9.33 20.77 -6.41
N LYS A 135 -8.26 21.20 -7.11
CA LYS A 135 -7.62 22.54 -6.91
C LYS A 135 -8.21 23.65 -7.75
N LYS A 136 -8.92 23.29 -8.81
CA LYS A 136 -9.28 24.23 -9.87
C LYS A 136 -10.56 25.04 -9.57
N GLU A 137 -11.10 24.90 -8.36
CA GLU A 137 -12.09 25.76 -7.74
C GLU A 137 -11.42 26.59 -6.65
#